data_AF-A0A151ZGN5-F1
#
_entry.id   AF-A0A151ZGN5-F1
#
_cell.length_a   1.000
_cell.length_b   1.000
_cell.length_c   1.000
_cell.angle_alpha   90.00
_cell.angle_beta   90.00
_cell.angle_gamma   90.00
#
_symmetry.space_group_name_H-M   'P 1'
#
loop_
_entity.id
_entity.type
_entity.pdbx_description
1 polymer ?
#
loop_
_entity_poly.entity_id
_entity_poly.type
_entity_poly.pdbx_seq_one_letter_code
_entity_poly.pdbx_strand_id
1 'polypeptide(L)'
;MEYNKKLYLILLISSLVVSIGWACDQDWQCGNNLPFQQCKKNITIPIGIDVDSATGRVVFIASYVGDQFKRLLSIPIEGGPIKYEYTLFGESFYSRFYHLYRYLSTSKQLYVVTNEIRYNSLAAYLPSTGSVGFQRYYKYPFEMQFDEQAQKTYYCDYLAVRKVNFIPVQKVDDLDKQSQILYGDGQTTFGVCTNIALLGQDLYVLTTSSGPNKIFRGSVNGSPLVEVLVEGVNQYITQFQATTTHFIYIVNNDIVKVPINGDISQKKVLVKQQGTYNQVSFRVYGGYVYFTSGNQILRIPYLQDGPAEIIYNGNKVNGDCLCAEGYSGDNCQQCDASTHIISWVNGKPQCVPLTSNGLPSQCTDNYQCNEPYGQCAGFSDIKVCACQTNFFGQKCQQCNGTVTWFDGKPSCNPNA
;
A
#
# COMPACT_ATOMS: atom_id res chain seq x y z
N MET A 1 -38.43 -15.35 -35.45
CA MET A 1 -38.09 -14.24 -34.51
C MET A 1 -38.16 -14.64 -33.03
N GLU A 2 -38.96 -15.63 -32.62
CA GLU A 2 -39.00 -16.09 -31.21
C GLU A 2 -37.74 -16.84 -30.74
N TYR A 3 -37.05 -17.55 -31.64
CA TYR A 3 -35.85 -18.34 -31.28
C TYR A 3 -34.71 -17.46 -30.76
N ASN A 4 -34.53 -16.26 -31.33
CA ASN A 4 -33.51 -15.31 -30.89
C ASN A 4 -33.79 -14.77 -29.49
N LYS A 5 -35.06 -14.58 -29.10
CA LYS A 5 -35.41 -14.11 -27.75
C LYS A 5 -35.06 -15.13 -26.65
N LYS A 6 -35.22 -16.44 -26.93
CA LYS A 6 -34.84 -17.51 -25.99
C LYS A 6 -33.32 -17.62 -25.84
N LEU A 7 -32.56 -17.43 -26.92
CA LEU A 7 -31.10 -17.43 -26.88
C LEU A 7 -30.55 -16.25 -26.07
N TYR A 8 -31.09 -15.05 -26.26
CA TYR A 8 -30.72 -13.87 -25.44
C TYR A 8 -31.04 -14.08 -23.96
N LEU A 9 -32.19 -14.67 -23.62
CA LEU A 9 -32.56 -14.95 -22.24
C LEU A 9 -31.61 -15.98 -21.59
N ILE A 10 -31.24 -17.05 -22.30
CA ILE A 10 -30.29 -18.06 -21.80
C ILE A 10 -28.90 -17.44 -21.60
N LEU A 11 -28.43 -16.61 -22.54
CA LEU A 11 -27.17 -15.87 -22.39
C LEU A 11 -27.22 -14.93 -21.18
N LEU A 12 -28.32 -14.20 -20.98
CA LEU A 12 -28.49 -13.28 -19.85
C LEU A 12 -28.54 -14.02 -18.52
N ILE A 13 -29.27 -15.13 -18.43
CA ILE A 13 -29.30 -15.99 -17.23
C ILE A 13 -27.93 -16.62 -16.98
N SER A 14 -27.22 -17.11 -18.00
CA SER A 14 -25.87 -17.66 -17.84
C SER A 14 -24.87 -16.61 -17.36
N SER A 15 -24.97 -15.36 -17.86
CA SER A 15 -24.15 -14.24 -17.39
C SER A 15 -24.48 -13.85 -15.94
N LEU A 16 -25.74 -13.98 -15.53
CA LEU A 16 -26.19 -13.71 -14.15
C LEU A 16 -25.77 -14.83 -13.18
N VAL A 17 -25.71 -16.08 -13.63
CA VAL A 17 -25.27 -17.21 -12.79
C VAL A 17 -23.75 -17.22 -12.61
N VAL A 18 -22.98 -16.80 -13.63
CA VAL A 18 -21.52 -16.67 -13.51
C VAL A 18 -21.12 -15.52 -12.58
N SER A 19 -21.94 -14.47 -12.47
CA SER A 19 -21.67 -13.34 -11.54
C SER A 19 -22.02 -13.63 -10.07
N ILE A 20 -22.71 -14.74 -9.77
CA ILE A 20 -22.97 -15.21 -8.39
C ILE A 20 -21.73 -15.92 -7.79
N GLY A 21 -20.70 -16.21 -8.58
CA GLY A 21 -19.62 -17.14 -8.22
C GLY A 21 -18.56 -16.71 -7.19
N TRP A 22 -18.71 -15.60 -6.46
CA TRP A 22 -17.59 -15.06 -5.65
C TRP A 22 -17.94 -14.62 -4.22
N ALA A 23 -19.23 -14.63 -3.88
CA ALA A 23 -19.67 -14.40 -2.52
C ALA A 23 -19.77 -15.75 -1.79
N CYS A 24 -19.34 -15.80 -0.53
CA CYS A 24 -19.37 -17.03 0.26
C CYS A 24 -19.90 -16.78 1.67
N ASP A 25 -20.51 -17.78 2.27
CA ASP A 25 -20.83 -17.78 3.69
C ASP A 25 -19.90 -18.64 4.53
N GLN A 26 -19.32 -19.67 3.91
CA GLN A 26 -18.50 -20.72 4.50
C GLN A 26 -17.38 -21.11 3.53
N ASP A 27 -16.28 -21.65 4.06
CA ASP A 27 -15.09 -22.00 3.28
C ASP A 27 -15.40 -22.98 2.13
N TRP A 28 -16.28 -23.97 2.33
CA TRP A 28 -16.63 -24.97 1.30
C TRP A 28 -17.29 -24.39 0.06
N GLN A 29 -17.85 -23.17 0.13
CA GLN A 29 -18.42 -22.48 -1.03
C GLN A 29 -17.33 -21.89 -1.94
N CYS A 30 -16.10 -21.81 -1.45
CA CYS A 30 -14.96 -21.35 -2.22
C CYS A 30 -14.33 -22.45 -3.08
N GLY A 31 -15.07 -23.50 -3.39
CA GLY A 31 -14.61 -24.59 -4.25
C GLY A 31 -13.88 -25.70 -3.50
N ASN A 32 -13.24 -26.59 -4.25
CA ASN A 32 -12.72 -27.86 -3.75
C ASN A 32 -11.28 -27.78 -3.20
N ASN A 33 -10.69 -26.58 -3.15
CA ASN A 33 -9.28 -26.38 -2.79
C ASN A 33 -9.08 -26.07 -1.29
N LEU A 34 -9.99 -26.55 -0.44
CA LEU A 34 -9.81 -26.48 1.01
C LEU A 34 -8.55 -27.26 1.43
N PRO A 35 -7.76 -26.77 2.41
CA PRO A 35 -7.96 -25.55 3.21
C PRO A 35 -7.26 -24.29 2.67
N PHE A 36 -6.78 -24.34 1.42
CA PHE A 36 -5.99 -23.28 0.80
C PHE A 36 -6.81 -22.15 0.18
N GLN A 37 -8.12 -22.35 0.02
CA GLN A 37 -9.07 -21.29 -0.33
C GLN A 37 -10.07 -21.13 0.82
N GLN A 38 -10.35 -19.89 1.21
CA GLN A 38 -11.10 -19.59 2.43
C GLN A 38 -12.11 -18.48 2.17
N CYS A 39 -13.25 -18.58 2.86
CA CYS A 39 -14.25 -17.55 2.87
C CYS A 39 -13.90 -16.48 3.92
N LYS A 40 -13.58 -15.28 3.44
CA LYS A 40 -13.11 -14.17 4.28
C LYS A 40 -14.21 -13.13 4.45
N LYS A 41 -14.57 -12.86 5.72
CA LYS A 41 -15.61 -11.91 6.13
C LYS A 41 -15.03 -10.82 7.04
N ASN A 42 -15.75 -9.71 7.18
CA ASN A 42 -15.38 -8.59 8.05
C ASN A 42 -14.01 -7.98 7.67
N ILE A 43 -13.94 -7.43 6.45
CA ILE A 43 -12.74 -6.75 5.96
C ILE A 43 -12.59 -5.39 6.66
N THR A 44 -11.35 -5.06 7.01
CA THR A 44 -10.93 -3.72 7.41
C THR A 44 -10.02 -3.16 6.33
N ILE A 45 -10.38 -2.02 5.76
CA ILE A 45 -9.59 -1.33 4.73
C ILE A 45 -8.92 -0.11 5.40
N PRO A 46 -7.60 -0.16 5.69
CA PRO A 46 -6.85 1.03 6.09
C PRO A 46 -6.92 2.12 5.01
N ILE A 47 -6.42 3.29 5.36
CA ILE A 47 -6.24 4.38 4.40
C ILE A 47 -5.34 3.90 3.24
N GLY A 48 -5.40 4.60 2.11
CA GLY A 48 -4.54 4.37 0.98
C GLY A 48 -5.19 3.49 -0.08
N ILE A 49 -5.33 4.05 -1.27
CA ILE A 49 -5.69 3.33 -2.49
C ILE A 49 -4.81 3.81 -3.65
N ASP A 50 -4.66 2.97 -4.64
CA ASP A 50 -4.10 3.35 -5.93
C ASP A 50 -4.87 2.69 -7.08
N VAL A 51 -4.56 3.05 -8.31
CA VAL A 51 -5.13 2.43 -9.50
C VAL A 51 -4.01 1.82 -10.32
N ASP A 52 -4.08 0.50 -10.50
CA ASP A 52 -3.26 -0.19 -11.49
C ASP A 52 -3.83 0.10 -12.89
N SER A 53 -3.28 1.11 -13.56
CA SER A 53 -3.74 1.57 -14.87
C SER A 53 -3.53 0.51 -15.96
N ALA A 54 -2.60 -0.42 -15.77
CA ALA A 54 -2.36 -1.49 -16.73
C ALA A 54 -3.46 -2.56 -16.71
N THR A 55 -4.11 -2.78 -15.56
CA THR A 55 -5.17 -3.79 -15.40
C THR A 55 -6.55 -3.19 -15.22
N GLY A 56 -6.67 -1.87 -15.03
CA GLY A 56 -7.94 -1.20 -14.77
C GLY A 56 -8.52 -1.60 -13.41
N ARG A 57 -7.68 -1.71 -12.37
CA ARG A 57 -8.09 -2.15 -11.04
C ARG A 57 -7.67 -1.16 -9.95
N VAL A 58 -8.56 -0.91 -8.99
CA VAL A 58 -8.21 -0.21 -7.75
C VAL A 58 -7.50 -1.19 -6.84
N VAL A 59 -6.31 -0.83 -6.37
CA VAL A 59 -5.45 -1.62 -5.49
C VAL A 59 -5.48 -1.00 -4.09
N PHE A 60 -5.58 -1.84 -3.07
CA PHE A 60 -5.67 -1.41 -1.68
C PHE A 60 -5.14 -2.48 -0.73
N ILE A 61 -4.74 -2.05 0.47
CA ILE A 61 -4.36 -2.96 1.55
C ILE A 61 -5.61 -3.25 2.39
N ALA A 62 -5.75 -4.48 2.88
CA ALA A 62 -6.81 -4.83 3.81
C ALA A 62 -6.40 -5.97 4.75
N SER A 63 -7.18 -6.14 5.82
CA SER A 63 -7.10 -7.28 6.73
C SER A 63 -8.49 -7.84 7.00
N TYR A 64 -8.63 -9.15 7.09
CA TYR A 64 -9.87 -9.79 7.54
C TYR A 64 -9.77 -10.23 9.00
N VAL A 65 -10.92 -10.35 9.67
CA VAL A 65 -10.94 -10.89 11.04
C VAL A 65 -10.33 -12.29 11.06
N GLY A 66 -9.32 -12.48 11.92
CA GLY A 66 -8.60 -13.74 12.08
C GLY A 66 -7.45 -13.98 11.09
N ASP A 67 -7.20 -13.06 10.14
CA ASP A 67 -5.92 -13.05 9.42
C ASP A 67 -4.81 -12.64 10.39
N GLN A 68 -3.63 -13.23 10.20
CA GLN A 68 -2.39 -12.82 10.88
C GLN A 68 -1.71 -11.68 10.14
N PHE A 69 -1.91 -11.59 8.82
CA PHE A 69 -1.18 -10.66 7.96
C PHE A 69 -2.14 -9.84 7.10
N LYS A 70 -1.71 -8.61 6.79
CA LYS A 70 -2.42 -7.77 5.81
C LYS A 70 -2.25 -8.35 4.40
N ARG A 71 -3.16 -7.99 3.51
CA ARG A 71 -3.18 -8.44 2.11
C ARG A 71 -3.22 -7.25 1.19
N LEU A 72 -2.55 -7.36 0.04
CA LEU A 72 -2.82 -6.51 -1.10
C LEU A 72 -3.98 -7.14 -1.89
N LEU A 73 -5.04 -6.37 -2.07
CA LEU A 73 -6.23 -6.76 -2.80
C LEU A 73 -6.50 -5.76 -3.92
N SER A 74 -7.28 -6.17 -4.91
CA SER A 74 -7.70 -5.28 -5.97
C SER A 74 -9.12 -5.56 -6.45
N ILE A 75 -9.81 -4.54 -6.96
CA ILE A 75 -11.15 -4.64 -7.56
C ILE A 75 -11.15 -3.94 -8.93
N PRO A 76 -11.99 -4.33 -9.90
CA PRO A 76 -12.13 -3.55 -11.13
C PRO A 76 -12.57 -2.10 -10.84
N ILE A 77 -12.13 -1.15 -11.66
CA ILE A 77 -12.51 0.27 -11.52
C ILE A 77 -14.01 0.55 -11.68
N GLU A 78 -14.75 -0.36 -12.32
CA GLU A 78 -16.21 -0.35 -12.47
C GLU A 78 -16.94 -1.08 -11.33
N GLY A 79 -16.19 -1.61 -10.36
CA GLY A 79 -16.69 -2.56 -9.37
C GLY A 79 -16.69 -4.00 -9.88
N GLY A 80 -16.88 -4.95 -8.98
CA GLY A 80 -16.87 -6.38 -9.29
C GLY A 80 -16.12 -7.22 -8.26
N PRO A 81 -15.71 -8.45 -8.62
CA PRO A 81 -15.08 -9.36 -7.69
C PRO A 81 -13.71 -8.84 -7.25
N ILE A 82 -13.47 -8.97 -5.93
CA ILE A 82 -12.16 -8.74 -5.36
C ILE A 82 -11.18 -9.81 -5.83
N LYS A 83 -9.95 -9.40 -6.07
CA LYS A 83 -8.83 -10.27 -6.41
C LYS A 83 -7.80 -10.17 -5.29
N TYR A 84 -7.34 -11.32 -4.85
CA TYR A 84 -6.17 -11.41 -3.99
C TYR A 84 -4.90 -11.27 -4.84
N GLU A 85 -4.05 -10.31 -4.51
CA GLU A 85 -2.76 -10.14 -5.18
C GLU A 85 -1.67 -10.91 -4.43
N TYR A 86 -1.44 -10.59 -3.15
CA TYR A 86 -0.52 -11.31 -2.26
C TYR A 86 -0.68 -10.87 -0.80
N THR A 87 -0.13 -11.67 0.11
CA THR A 87 0.01 -11.33 1.54
C THR A 87 1.22 -10.42 1.77
N LEU A 88 1.07 -9.46 2.69
CA LEU A 88 2.12 -8.56 3.14
C LEU A 88 2.80 -9.12 4.38
N PHE A 89 4.06 -9.53 4.23
CA PHE A 89 4.92 -9.99 5.31
C PHE A 89 5.93 -8.91 5.73
N GLY A 90 6.76 -9.18 6.74
CA GLY A 90 7.83 -8.26 7.14
C GLY A 90 7.41 -7.16 8.10
N GLU A 91 6.18 -7.17 8.63
CA GLU A 91 5.88 -6.41 9.85
C GLU A 91 6.74 -6.95 11.01
N SER A 92 7.12 -6.05 11.91
CA SER A 92 7.89 -6.38 13.13
C SER A 92 7.27 -5.67 14.31
N PHE A 93 7.67 -6.02 15.53
CA PHE A 93 7.21 -5.29 16.72
C PHE A 93 7.37 -3.77 16.60
N TYR A 94 8.43 -3.31 15.95
CA TYR A 94 8.74 -1.88 15.84
C TYR A 94 8.15 -1.21 14.60
N SER A 95 7.61 -1.96 13.63
CA SER A 95 7.14 -1.43 12.35
C SER A 95 5.92 -2.19 11.85
N ARG A 96 4.82 -1.46 11.65
CA ARG A 96 3.55 -1.98 11.15
C ARG A 96 3.19 -1.29 9.85
N PHE A 97 2.74 -2.03 8.84
CA PHE A 97 2.09 -1.46 7.67
C PHE A 97 0.84 -0.69 8.10
N TYR A 98 0.85 0.60 7.83
CA TYR A 98 -0.22 1.51 8.24
C TYR A 98 -1.20 1.76 7.09
N HIS A 99 -0.70 2.16 5.91
CA HIS A 99 -1.52 2.37 4.73
C HIS A 99 -0.75 2.17 3.41
N LEU A 100 -1.50 2.00 2.33
CA LEU A 100 -0.95 2.02 0.97
C LEU A 100 -0.54 3.44 0.60
N TYR A 101 0.71 3.64 0.22
CA TYR A 101 1.19 4.93 -0.28
C TYR A 101 0.98 5.05 -1.80
N ARG A 102 1.59 4.13 -2.54
CA ARG A 102 1.56 4.07 -4.01
C ARG A 102 1.65 2.63 -4.48
N TYR A 103 1.01 2.32 -5.59
CA TYR A 103 1.21 1.10 -6.36
C TYR A 103 1.59 1.49 -7.79
N LEU A 104 2.80 1.12 -8.19
CA LEU A 104 3.35 1.46 -9.49
C LEU A 104 2.86 0.44 -10.53
N SER A 105 2.11 0.92 -11.52
CA SER A 105 1.34 0.06 -12.43
C SER A 105 2.22 -0.73 -13.40
N THR A 106 3.38 -0.18 -13.78
CA THR A 106 4.28 -0.80 -14.77
C THR A 106 5.20 -1.83 -14.12
N SER A 107 5.88 -1.42 -13.06
CA SER A 107 6.82 -2.23 -12.27
C SER A 107 6.15 -3.17 -11.28
N LYS A 108 4.84 -2.99 -11.03
CA LYS A 108 4.08 -3.69 -9.96
C LYS A 108 4.70 -3.49 -8.58
N GLN A 109 5.41 -2.39 -8.39
CA GLN A 109 6.08 -2.05 -7.15
C GLN A 109 5.10 -1.43 -6.16
N LEU A 110 5.03 -2.01 -4.97
CA LEU A 110 4.21 -1.53 -3.86
C LEU A 110 5.04 -0.64 -2.94
N TYR A 111 4.50 0.55 -2.63
CA TYR A 111 4.99 1.43 -1.58
C TYR A 111 3.96 1.56 -0.47
N VAL A 112 4.41 1.42 0.77
CA VAL A 112 3.57 1.46 1.97
C VAL A 112 4.13 2.45 2.96
N VAL A 113 3.25 3.12 3.69
CA VAL A 113 3.67 3.82 4.91
C VAL A 113 3.65 2.81 6.04
N THR A 114 4.75 2.73 6.78
CA THR A 114 4.83 1.98 8.03
C THR A 114 4.80 2.95 9.20
N ASN A 115 4.08 2.56 10.26
CA ASN A 115 4.09 3.24 11.55
C ASN A 115 5.11 2.54 12.45
N GLU A 116 6.08 3.30 12.91
CA GLU A 116 7.10 2.86 13.85
C GLU A 116 6.95 3.64 15.15
N ILE A 117 7.45 3.10 16.27
CA ILE A 117 7.18 3.62 17.63
C ILE A 117 7.27 5.15 17.77
N ARG A 118 8.09 5.84 16.96
CA ARG A 118 8.25 7.31 17.00
C ARG A 118 8.17 8.04 15.65
N TYR A 119 8.08 7.33 14.54
CA TYR A 119 8.17 7.91 13.20
C TYR A 119 7.32 7.12 12.21
N ASN A 120 6.91 7.78 11.14
CA ASN A 120 6.45 7.06 9.96
C ASN A 120 7.64 6.83 9.04
N SER A 121 7.59 5.75 8.27
CA SER A 121 8.54 5.52 7.20
C SER A 121 7.82 5.13 5.92
N LEU A 122 8.35 5.59 4.80
CA LEU A 122 7.90 5.16 3.48
C LEU A 122 8.79 4.00 3.06
N ALA A 123 8.17 2.89 2.72
CA ALA A 123 8.86 1.65 2.41
C ALA A 123 8.45 1.10 1.05
N ALA A 124 9.42 0.60 0.28
CA ALA A 124 9.14 -0.27 -0.86
C ALA A 124 8.98 -1.71 -0.35
N TYR A 125 7.85 -2.34 -0.64
CA TYR A 125 7.63 -3.75 -0.31
C TYR A 125 8.14 -4.64 -1.43
N LEU A 126 8.87 -5.70 -1.09
CA LEU A 126 9.42 -6.68 -2.04
C LEU A 126 8.59 -7.97 -1.97
N PRO A 127 7.65 -8.21 -2.90
CA PRO A 127 6.78 -9.39 -2.84
C PRO A 127 7.54 -10.70 -2.96
N SER A 128 8.63 -10.72 -3.75
CA SER A 128 9.44 -11.91 -3.98
C SER A 128 10.12 -12.46 -2.73
N THR A 129 10.45 -11.59 -1.77
CA THR A 129 11.12 -11.96 -0.51
C THR A 129 10.23 -11.76 0.71
N GLY A 130 9.02 -11.21 0.53
CA GLY A 130 8.12 -10.86 1.62
C GLY A 130 8.72 -9.88 2.63
N SER A 131 9.56 -8.94 2.16
CA SER A 131 10.33 -8.04 3.04
C SER A 131 10.21 -6.58 2.63
N VAL A 132 10.58 -5.69 3.55
CA VAL A 132 10.79 -4.26 3.24
C VAL A 132 12.16 -4.06 2.61
N GLY A 133 12.19 -3.43 1.43
CA GLY A 133 13.37 -3.00 0.71
C GLY A 133 13.78 -1.59 1.11
N PHE A 134 13.68 -0.64 0.18
CA PHE A 134 13.90 0.79 0.44
C PHE A 134 13.04 1.26 1.62
N GLN A 135 13.61 2.11 2.47
CA GLN A 135 12.93 2.70 3.60
C GLN A 135 13.46 4.11 3.86
N ARG A 136 12.56 5.10 3.97
CA ARG A 136 12.90 6.47 4.38
C ARG A 136 12.04 6.89 5.55
N TYR A 137 12.71 7.24 6.64
CA TYR A 137 12.09 7.79 7.83
C TYR A 137 11.74 9.26 7.63
N TYR A 138 10.57 9.67 8.12
CA TYR A 138 10.19 11.08 8.10
C TYR A 138 9.34 11.46 9.30
N LYS A 139 9.54 12.70 9.76
CA LYS A 139 8.76 13.33 10.84
C LYS A 139 7.64 14.21 10.30
N TYR A 140 7.81 14.73 9.08
CA TYR A 140 6.91 15.70 8.43
C TYR A 140 6.38 15.14 7.11
N PRO A 141 5.32 15.71 6.52
CA PRO A 141 4.76 15.25 5.26
C PRO A 141 5.87 15.09 4.22
N PHE A 142 5.98 13.87 3.71
CA PHE A 142 6.98 13.47 2.75
C PHE A 142 6.22 12.91 1.55
N GLU A 143 6.32 13.58 0.40
CA GLU A 143 5.65 13.17 -0.84
C GLU A 143 6.71 12.86 -1.90
N MET A 144 6.51 11.73 -2.59
CA MET A 144 7.23 11.24 -3.74
C MET A 144 6.30 11.13 -4.95
N GLN A 145 6.81 11.45 -6.13
CA GLN A 145 6.23 11.07 -7.41
C GLN A 145 7.20 10.20 -8.18
N PHE A 146 6.68 9.16 -8.81
CA PHE A 146 7.44 8.19 -9.59
C PHE A 146 7.10 8.34 -11.06
N ASP A 147 8.12 8.52 -11.89
CA ASP A 147 8.03 8.47 -13.34
C ASP A 147 8.54 7.10 -13.79
N GLU A 148 7.63 6.14 -13.92
CA GLU A 148 7.96 4.76 -14.30
C GLU A 148 8.55 4.67 -15.71
N GLN A 149 8.14 5.56 -16.61
CA GLN A 149 8.65 5.55 -17.98
C GLN A 149 10.10 6.05 -18.05
N ALA A 150 10.41 7.13 -17.33
CA ALA A 150 11.77 7.67 -17.28
C ALA A 150 12.65 7.04 -16.20
N GLN A 151 12.10 6.14 -15.37
CA GLN A 151 12.77 5.55 -14.20
C GLN A 151 13.35 6.63 -13.27
N LYS A 152 12.52 7.62 -12.90
CA LYS A 152 12.91 8.74 -12.04
C LYS A 152 11.98 8.86 -10.84
N THR A 153 12.53 9.39 -9.75
CA THR A 153 11.73 9.74 -8.56
C THR A 153 11.96 11.21 -8.23
N TYR A 154 10.87 11.93 -8.01
CA TYR A 154 10.85 13.31 -7.52
C TYR A 154 10.30 13.31 -6.12
N TYR A 155 10.81 14.14 -5.21
CA TYR A 155 10.30 14.17 -3.83
C TYR A 155 10.51 15.52 -3.14
N CYS A 156 9.65 15.80 -2.17
CA CYS A 156 9.84 16.92 -1.24
C CYS A 156 10.85 16.54 -0.16
N ASP A 157 11.83 17.40 0.09
CA ASP A 157 12.78 17.34 1.20
C ASP A 157 12.71 18.63 2.02
N TYR A 158 11.50 18.90 2.55
CA TYR A 158 11.14 20.09 3.33
C TYR A 158 11.31 21.43 2.57
N LEU A 159 12.53 21.92 2.37
CA LEU A 159 12.82 23.20 1.69
C LEU A 159 13.21 23.03 0.21
N ALA A 160 13.28 21.80 -0.27
CA ALA A 160 13.67 21.51 -1.65
C ALA A 160 12.75 20.48 -2.30
N VAL A 161 12.66 20.56 -3.62
CA VAL A 161 12.21 19.46 -4.47
C VAL A 161 13.44 18.82 -5.06
N ARG A 162 13.59 17.51 -4.85
CA ARG A 162 14.74 16.73 -5.30
C ARG A 162 14.34 15.72 -6.37
N LYS A 163 15.32 15.27 -7.14
CA LYS A 163 15.20 14.25 -8.17
C LYS A 163 16.31 13.21 -8.02
N VAL A 164 15.98 11.94 -8.18
CA VAL A 164 16.93 10.84 -8.43
C VAL A 164 16.61 10.16 -9.76
N ASN A 165 17.63 9.58 -10.41
CA ASN A 165 17.52 8.91 -11.70
C ASN A 165 17.25 7.39 -11.58
N PHE A 166 16.47 7.01 -10.57
CA PHE A 166 15.98 5.65 -10.36
C PHE A 166 14.69 5.67 -9.52
N ILE A 167 14.03 4.52 -9.44
CA ILE A 167 12.92 4.26 -8.53
C ILE A 167 13.46 3.47 -7.32
N PRO A 168 13.42 4.02 -6.08
CA PRO A 168 14.06 3.40 -4.93
C PRO A 168 13.29 2.15 -4.49
N VAL A 169 13.93 0.99 -4.56
CA VAL A 169 13.34 -0.32 -4.25
C VAL A 169 14.16 -1.08 -3.21
N GLN A 170 15.48 -0.94 -3.22
CA GLN A 170 16.39 -1.70 -2.38
C GLN A 170 16.84 -0.90 -1.14
N LYS A 171 17.31 -1.61 -0.10
CA LYS A 171 17.84 -0.97 1.12
C LYS A 171 19.06 -0.07 0.86
N VAL A 172 19.81 -0.37 -0.19
CA VAL A 172 21.02 0.37 -0.57
C VAL A 172 20.72 1.67 -1.33
N ASP A 173 19.46 1.90 -1.69
CA ASP A 173 19.02 3.06 -2.45
C ASP A 173 18.98 4.31 -1.55
N ASP A 174 20.08 5.06 -1.54
CA ASP A 174 20.28 6.25 -0.71
C ASP A 174 19.90 7.52 -1.48
N LEU A 175 18.69 8.03 -1.21
CA LEU A 175 18.19 9.24 -1.84
C LEU A 175 19.00 10.50 -1.49
N ASP A 176 19.54 10.59 -0.28
CA ASP A 176 20.20 11.82 0.17
C ASP A 176 21.55 12.00 -0.53
N LYS A 177 22.29 10.91 -0.76
CA LYS A 177 23.56 10.94 -1.50
C LYS A 177 23.41 11.03 -3.01
N GLN A 178 22.33 10.50 -3.57
CA GLN A 178 22.17 10.35 -5.02
C GLN A 178 21.21 11.37 -5.65
N SER A 179 20.62 12.25 -4.85
CA SER A 179 19.67 13.25 -5.34
C SER A 179 20.32 14.51 -5.86
N GLN A 180 19.70 15.07 -6.90
CA GLN A 180 19.91 16.41 -7.38
C GLN A 180 18.79 17.31 -6.86
N ILE A 181 19.12 18.51 -6.38
CA ILE A 181 18.11 19.52 -6.07
C ILE A 181 17.58 20.11 -7.39
N LEU A 182 16.26 20.07 -7.56
CA LEU A 182 15.55 20.60 -8.72
C LEU A 182 15.00 22.00 -8.45
N TYR A 183 14.41 22.18 -7.27
CA TYR A 183 13.88 23.46 -6.80
C TYR A 183 14.25 23.69 -5.34
N GLY A 184 14.56 24.95 -5.01
CA GLY A 184 15.05 25.36 -3.71
C GLY A 184 16.55 25.19 -3.56
N ASP A 185 17.17 26.05 -2.77
CA ASP A 185 18.61 26.01 -2.50
C ASP A 185 18.91 26.37 -1.02
N GLY A 186 17.88 26.31 -0.17
CA GLY A 186 17.96 26.74 1.23
C GLY A 186 17.66 28.22 1.45
N GLN A 187 17.51 29.05 0.40
CA GLN A 187 17.09 30.45 0.53
C GLN A 187 15.60 30.62 0.21
N THR A 188 14.75 30.24 1.18
CA THR A 188 13.37 30.70 1.53
C THR A 188 12.34 31.14 0.46
N THR A 189 12.59 31.06 -0.84
CA THR A 189 11.85 31.86 -1.83
C THR A 189 10.48 31.29 -2.22
N PHE A 190 10.22 29.98 -2.04
CA PHE A 190 8.93 29.38 -2.42
C PHE A 190 8.19 28.61 -1.31
N GLY A 191 8.70 28.58 -0.08
CA GLY A 191 8.06 27.96 1.09
C GLY A 191 8.47 26.50 1.35
N VAL A 192 7.76 25.82 2.25
CA VAL A 192 7.96 24.40 2.58
C VAL A 192 7.20 23.54 1.56
N CYS A 193 7.90 22.64 0.87
CA CYS A 193 7.31 21.65 -0.02
C CYS A 193 6.53 20.61 0.81
N THR A 194 5.22 20.50 0.57
CA THR A 194 4.39 19.52 1.27
C THR A 194 3.84 18.44 0.37
N ASN A 195 3.59 18.75 -0.90
CA ASN A 195 3.19 17.78 -1.92
C ASN A 195 3.79 18.14 -3.28
N ILE A 196 3.86 17.15 -4.15
CA ILE A 196 4.21 17.29 -5.56
C ILE A 196 3.28 16.44 -6.42
N ALA A 197 3.01 16.86 -7.65
CA ALA A 197 2.27 16.08 -8.64
C ALA A 197 2.96 16.16 -10.00
N LEU A 198 3.09 15.02 -10.67
CA LEU A 198 3.73 14.91 -11.98
C LEU A 198 2.67 14.81 -13.08
N LEU A 199 2.81 15.61 -14.14
CA LEU A 199 1.95 15.54 -15.32
C LEU A 199 2.78 15.74 -16.59
N GLY A 200 3.17 14.64 -17.24
CA GLY A 200 4.08 14.71 -18.39
C GLY A 200 5.43 15.30 -17.98
N GLN A 201 5.82 16.43 -18.59
CA GLN A 201 7.07 17.14 -18.27
C GLN A 201 6.90 18.23 -17.20
N ASP A 202 5.65 18.50 -16.78
CA ASP A 202 5.35 19.49 -15.75
C ASP A 202 5.39 18.83 -14.37
N LEU A 203 6.03 19.51 -13.43
CA LEU A 203 6.03 19.16 -12.01
C LEU A 203 5.33 20.27 -11.23
N TYR A 204 4.19 19.93 -10.64
CA TYR A 204 3.46 20.84 -9.77
C TYR A 204 3.93 20.66 -8.34
N VAL A 205 4.21 21.77 -7.67
CA VAL A 205 4.75 21.80 -6.32
C VAL A 205 3.77 22.56 -5.43
N LEU A 206 3.19 21.88 -4.45
CA LEU A 206 2.39 22.49 -3.41
C LEU A 206 3.31 22.90 -2.27
N THR A 207 3.25 24.18 -1.91
CA THR A 207 3.97 24.70 -0.76
C THR A 207 3.06 25.28 0.29
N THR A 208 3.52 25.16 1.54
CA THR A 208 2.95 25.82 2.70
C THR A 208 3.94 26.84 3.21
N SER A 209 3.43 27.98 3.67
CA SER A 209 4.23 29.04 4.29
C SER A 209 3.43 29.61 5.47
N SER A 210 3.97 30.61 6.17
CA SER A 210 3.18 31.38 7.14
C SER A 210 1.99 32.13 6.52
N GLY A 211 1.87 32.13 5.18
CA GLY A 211 0.79 32.74 4.42
C GLY A 211 -0.10 31.71 3.71
N PRO A 212 -0.67 32.06 2.55
CA PRO A 212 -1.51 31.14 1.77
C PRO A 212 -0.71 29.93 1.26
N ASN A 213 -1.41 28.82 1.06
CA ASN A 213 -0.85 27.68 0.36
C ASN A 213 -0.76 28.01 -1.13
N LYS A 214 0.34 27.63 -1.77
CA LYS A 214 0.58 27.98 -3.18
C LYS A 214 0.88 26.73 -3.98
N ILE A 215 0.36 26.67 -5.21
CA ILE A 215 0.76 25.68 -6.20
C ILE A 215 1.62 26.38 -7.23
N PHE A 216 2.82 25.87 -7.42
CA PHE A 216 3.73 26.28 -8.48
C PHE A 216 3.77 25.22 -9.57
N ARG A 217 4.00 25.64 -10.80
CA ARG A 217 4.36 24.78 -11.93
C ARG A 217 5.83 24.99 -12.27
N GLY A 218 6.59 23.91 -12.30
CA GLY A 218 7.93 23.84 -12.88
C GLY A 218 8.02 22.74 -13.93
N SER A 219 9.22 22.49 -14.42
CA SER A 219 9.54 21.35 -15.29
C SER A 219 10.32 20.26 -14.53
N VAL A 220 10.22 19.00 -14.96
CA VAL A 220 11.13 17.94 -14.49
C VAL A 220 12.62 18.21 -14.77
N ASN A 221 12.92 19.18 -15.63
CA ASN A 221 14.26 19.63 -15.99
C ASN A 221 14.75 20.87 -15.21
N GLY A 222 13.93 21.45 -14.31
CA GLY A 222 14.36 22.55 -13.42
C GLY A 222 14.10 23.96 -13.96
N SER A 223 13.12 24.15 -14.83
CA SER A 223 12.69 25.49 -15.26
C SER A 223 12.12 26.30 -14.10
N PRO A 224 12.29 27.65 -14.06
CA PRO A 224 11.80 28.47 -12.96
C PRO A 224 10.35 28.18 -12.59
N LEU A 225 10.07 28.11 -11.27
CA LEU A 225 8.72 27.90 -10.75
C LEU A 225 7.83 29.11 -11.09
N VAL A 226 6.66 28.82 -11.64
CA VAL A 226 5.61 29.81 -11.92
C VAL A 226 4.44 29.53 -10.99
N GLU A 227 4.00 30.52 -10.23
CA GLU A 227 2.80 30.42 -9.41
C GLU A 227 1.57 30.23 -10.31
N VAL A 228 0.77 29.19 -10.05
CA VAL A 228 -0.44 28.87 -10.84
C VAL A 228 -1.72 28.89 -10.02
N LEU A 229 -1.65 28.70 -8.71
CA LEU A 229 -2.80 28.79 -7.83
C LEU A 229 -2.39 29.26 -6.44
N VAL A 230 -3.22 30.12 -5.84
CA VAL A 230 -3.13 30.51 -4.43
C VAL A 230 -4.39 29.99 -3.72
N GLU A 231 -4.20 29.05 -2.80
CA GLU A 231 -5.25 28.55 -1.92
C GLU A 231 -5.23 29.35 -0.60
N GLY A 232 -6.38 29.44 0.08
CA GLY A 232 -6.55 30.26 1.27
C GLY A 232 -5.52 29.99 2.38
N VAL A 233 -5.42 30.94 3.31
CA VAL A 233 -4.51 30.88 4.46
C VAL A 233 -4.99 29.84 5.48
N ASN A 234 -4.05 29.19 6.18
CA ASN A 234 -4.31 28.20 7.26
C ASN A 234 -5.12 26.97 6.83
N GLN A 235 -5.04 26.58 5.55
CA GLN A 235 -5.67 25.35 5.06
C GLN A 235 -4.71 24.18 5.23
N TYR A 236 -5.18 23.05 5.76
CA TYR A 236 -4.37 21.84 5.85
C TYR A 236 -4.63 20.95 4.63
N ILE A 237 -3.64 20.83 3.75
CA ILE A 237 -3.70 19.98 2.56
C ILE A 237 -2.86 18.72 2.78
N THR A 238 -3.50 17.56 2.73
CA THR A 238 -2.86 16.27 3.04
C THR A 238 -2.49 15.45 1.83
N GLN A 239 -3.14 15.67 0.69
CA GLN A 239 -2.89 14.94 -0.54
C GLN A 239 -3.24 15.80 -1.75
N PHE A 240 -2.45 15.70 -2.82
CA PHE A 240 -2.56 16.51 -4.02
C PHE A 240 -2.28 15.69 -5.29
N GLN A 241 -3.11 15.85 -6.31
CA GLN A 241 -2.91 15.31 -7.66
C GLN A 241 -3.26 16.35 -8.71
N ALA A 242 -2.61 16.25 -9.86
CA ALA A 242 -2.88 17.07 -11.03
C ALA A 242 -3.35 16.17 -12.18
N THR A 243 -4.39 16.61 -12.89
CA THR A 243 -4.84 16.02 -14.15
C THR A 243 -4.52 16.96 -15.30
N THR A 244 -4.89 16.62 -16.54
CA THR A 244 -4.74 17.55 -17.67
C THR A 244 -5.59 18.82 -17.55
N THR A 245 -6.58 18.85 -16.66
CA THR A 245 -7.56 19.95 -16.58
C THR A 245 -7.75 20.50 -15.16
N HIS A 246 -7.50 19.71 -14.12
CA HIS A 246 -7.81 20.07 -12.74
C HIS A 246 -6.69 19.71 -11.76
N PHE A 247 -6.51 20.55 -10.77
CA PHE A 247 -5.95 20.17 -9.48
C PHE A 247 -7.03 19.52 -8.63
N ILE A 248 -6.69 18.41 -7.99
CA ILE A 248 -7.56 17.70 -7.05
C ILE A 248 -6.76 17.48 -5.78
N TYR A 249 -7.31 17.86 -4.63
CA TYR A 249 -6.62 17.74 -3.35
C TYR A 249 -7.59 17.61 -2.19
N ILE A 250 -7.08 17.14 -1.06
CA ILE A 250 -7.81 17.12 0.20
C ILE A 250 -7.51 18.42 0.95
N VAL A 251 -8.54 19.16 1.35
CA VAL A 251 -8.42 20.34 2.20
C VAL A 251 -9.44 20.26 3.33
N ASN A 252 -8.98 20.34 4.58
CA ASN A 252 -9.83 20.17 5.77
C ASN A 252 -10.71 18.90 5.72
N ASN A 253 -10.15 17.80 5.21
CA ASN A 253 -10.81 16.50 4.95
C ASN A 253 -11.79 16.46 3.76
N ASP A 254 -12.11 17.58 3.13
CA ASP A 254 -12.92 17.59 1.92
C ASP A 254 -12.06 17.31 0.68
N ILE A 255 -12.56 16.49 -0.24
CA ILE A 255 -11.95 16.35 -1.56
C ILE A 255 -12.49 17.47 -2.44
N VAL A 256 -11.61 18.32 -2.95
CA VAL A 256 -11.97 19.44 -3.83
C VAL A 256 -11.27 19.33 -5.18
N LYS A 257 -11.83 20.01 -6.18
CA LYS A 257 -11.19 20.24 -7.48
C LYS A 257 -11.14 21.72 -7.82
N VAL A 258 -10.11 22.13 -8.55
CA VAL A 258 -9.92 23.47 -9.12
C VAL A 258 -9.34 23.33 -10.52
N PRO A 259 -9.84 24.03 -11.56
CA PRO A 259 -9.22 23.97 -12.89
C PRO A 259 -7.79 24.51 -12.89
N ILE A 260 -6.86 23.85 -13.61
CA ILE A 260 -5.43 24.22 -13.62
C ILE A 260 -5.18 25.63 -14.14
N ASN A 261 -5.97 26.05 -15.13
CA ASN A 261 -5.90 27.39 -15.73
C ASN A 261 -7.08 28.28 -15.27
N GLY A 262 -7.77 27.89 -14.19
CA GLY A 262 -8.93 28.60 -13.68
C GLY A 262 -8.63 29.44 -12.44
N ASP A 263 -9.63 30.23 -12.04
CA ASP A 263 -9.61 31.00 -10.80
C ASP A 263 -10.00 30.10 -9.61
N ILE A 264 -9.42 30.35 -8.42
CA ILE A 264 -9.76 29.61 -7.18
C ILE A 264 -11.25 29.70 -6.81
N SER A 265 -11.96 30.74 -7.27
CA SER A 265 -13.43 30.87 -7.16
C SER A 265 -14.20 29.74 -7.88
N GLN A 266 -13.57 29.02 -8.80
CA GLN A 266 -14.12 27.83 -9.45
C GLN A 266 -13.90 26.54 -8.63
N LYS A 267 -13.37 26.65 -7.40
CA LYS A 267 -13.21 25.52 -6.49
C LYS A 267 -14.55 24.85 -6.21
N LYS A 268 -14.58 23.54 -6.40
CA LYS A 268 -15.75 22.71 -6.13
C LYS A 268 -15.42 21.58 -5.17
N VAL A 269 -16.25 21.42 -4.15
CA VAL A 269 -16.22 20.25 -3.26
C VAL A 269 -16.82 19.06 -4.01
N LEU A 270 -16.03 18.00 -4.16
CA LEU A 270 -16.46 16.72 -4.71
C LEU A 270 -17.04 15.84 -3.62
N VAL A 271 -16.33 15.74 -2.49
CA VAL A 271 -16.73 14.92 -1.35
C VAL A 271 -16.61 15.78 -0.11
N LYS A 272 -17.73 15.97 0.57
CA LYS A 272 -17.77 16.62 1.88
C LYS A 272 -17.68 15.56 2.96
N GLN A 273 -16.60 15.55 3.74
CA GLN A 273 -16.46 14.57 4.82
C GLN A 273 -17.19 15.06 6.06
N GLN A 274 -18.03 14.21 6.63
CA GLN A 274 -18.70 14.45 7.90
C GLN A 274 -17.99 13.67 9.01
N GLY A 275 -17.53 14.38 10.04
CA GLY A 275 -16.89 13.78 11.22
C GLY A 275 -15.40 14.08 11.32
N THR A 276 -14.87 13.87 12.52
CA THR A 276 -13.59 14.46 12.94
C THR A 276 -12.35 13.64 12.57
N TYR A 277 -12.48 12.40 12.06
CA TYR A 277 -11.34 11.47 11.97
C TYR A 277 -11.33 10.48 10.79
N ASN A 278 -12.17 10.65 9.76
CA ASN A 278 -12.04 9.80 8.58
C ASN A 278 -10.88 10.33 7.73
N GLN A 279 -9.68 9.80 7.97
CA GLN A 279 -8.54 10.03 7.08
C GLN A 279 -8.92 9.45 5.71
N VAL A 280 -9.08 10.33 4.74
CA VAL A 280 -9.36 9.94 3.36
C VAL A 280 -8.05 9.96 2.58
N SER A 281 -7.87 8.97 1.73
CA SER A 281 -6.93 9.03 0.62
C SER A 281 -7.70 8.91 -0.68
N PHE A 282 -7.24 9.56 -1.73
CA PHE A 282 -7.86 9.47 -3.04
C PHE A 282 -6.88 9.14 -4.16
N ARG A 283 -7.43 8.74 -5.30
CA ARG A 283 -6.71 8.55 -6.55
C ARG A 283 -7.51 9.03 -7.73
N VAL A 284 -6.87 9.71 -8.68
CA VAL A 284 -7.53 10.16 -9.90
C VAL A 284 -7.16 9.25 -11.06
N TYR A 285 -8.16 8.70 -11.73
CA TYR A 285 -7.96 7.88 -12.94
C TYR A 285 -9.23 7.88 -13.80
N GLY A 286 -9.09 7.88 -15.13
CA GLY A 286 -10.21 7.68 -16.06
C GLY A 286 -11.39 8.65 -15.93
N GLY A 287 -11.18 9.88 -15.44
CA GLY A 287 -12.27 10.85 -15.22
C GLY A 287 -12.96 10.76 -13.85
N TYR A 288 -12.48 9.87 -12.98
CA TYR A 288 -13.02 9.64 -11.64
C TYR A 288 -11.98 9.92 -10.55
N VAL A 289 -12.49 10.30 -9.37
CA VAL A 289 -11.75 10.26 -8.11
C VAL A 289 -12.21 9.03 -7.35
N TYR A 290 -11.31 8.09 -7.14
CA TYR A 290 -11.48 6.93 -6.25
C TYR A 290 -11.07 7.34 -4.85
N PHE A 291 -11.77 6.86 -3.82
CA PHE A 291 -11.43 7.13 -2.43
C PHE A 291 -12.01 6.07 -1.47
N THR A 292 -11.48 6.02 -0.26
CA THR A 292 -12.00 5.18 0.82
C THR A 292 -12.89 5.96 1.77
N SER A 293 -13.94 5.31 2.29
CA SER A 293 -14.78 5.82 3.37
C SER A 293 -15.17 4.66 4.28
N GLY A 294 -14.47 4.52 5.41
CA GLY A 294 -14.54 3.31 6.23
C GLY A 294 -14.09 2.08 5.43
N ASN A 295 -14.87 1.00 5.46
CA ASN A 295 -14.60 -0.24 4.70
C ASN A 295 -15.18 -0.23 3.27
N GLN A 296 -15.48 0.95 2.72
CA GLN A 296 -16.01 1.10 1.36
C GLN A 296 -15.00 1.76 0.45
N ILE A 297 -14.98 1.33 -0.81
CA ILE A 297 -14.26 1.99 -1.88
C ILE A 297 -15.31 2.60 -2.80
N LEU A 298 -15.20 3.92 -2.98
CA LEU A 298 -16.12 4.71 -3.78
C LEU A 298 -15.37 5.37 -4.92
N ARG A 299 -16.13 5.77 -5.95
CA ARG A 299 -15.66 6.68 -6.99
C ARG A 299 -16.66 7.79 -7.23
N ILE A 300 -16.20 8.94 -7.68
CA ILE A 300 -17.04 10.06 -8.10
C ILE A 300 -16.48 10.68 -9.38
N PRO A 301 -17.30 10.98 -10.40
CA PRO A 301 -16.82 11.69 -11.58
C PRO A 301 -16.34 13.09 -11.18
N TYR A 302 -15.19 13.53 -11.70
CA TYR A 302 -14.70 14.89 -11.44
C TYR A 302 -14.84 15.84 -12.64
N LEU A 303 -15.13 15.32 -13.84
CA LEU A 303 -15.33 16.16 -15.03
C LEU A 303 -16.79 16.59 -15.20
N GLN A 304 -17.71 15.79 -14.68
CA GLN A 304 -19.15 16.04 -14.71
C GLN A 304 -19.71 15.89 -13.30
N ASP A 305 -20.88 16.50 -13.07
CA ASP A 305 -21.57 16.37 -11.80
C ASP A 305 -22.26 15.00 -11.74
N GLY A 306 -22.06 14.29 -10.63
CA GLY A 306 -22.67 12.99 -10.41
C GLY A 306 -22.52 12.56 -8.96
N PRO A 307 -23.36 11.62 -8.49
CA PRO A 307 -23.23 11.06 -7.15
C PRO A 307 -21.96 10.20 -7.04
N ALA A 308 -21.49 10.00 -5.81
CA ALA A 308 -20.49 8.98 -5.53
C ALA A 308 -21.12 7.58 -5.67
N GLU A 309 -20.38 6.66 -6.29
CA GLU A 309 -20.75 5.26 -6.52
C GLU A 309 -19.90 4.35 -5.64
N ILE A 310 -20.52 3.39 -4.97
CA ILE A 310 -19.80 2.35 -4.22
C ILE A 310 -19.38 1.26 -5.21
N ILE A 311 -18.08 1.09 -5.41
CA ILE A 311 -17.53 0.03 -6.28
C ILE A 311 -17.12 -1.22 -5.49
N TYR A 312 -16.93 -1.08 -4.18
CA TYR A 312 -16.78 -2.20 -3.25
C TYR A 312 -17.30 -1.84 -1.87
N ASN A 313 -18.09 -2.75 -1.29
CA ASN A 313 -18.63 -2.63 0.06
C ASN A 313 -18.06 -3.73 0.95
N GLY A 314 -17.12 -3.38 1.83
CA GLY A 314 -16.54 -4.31 2.80
C GLY A 314 -17.49 -4.69 3.95
N ASN A 315 -18.60 -3.97 4.13
CA ASN A 315 -19.61 -4.26 5.15
C ASN A 315 -20.70 -5.22 4.65
N LYS A 316 -20.47 -5.91 3.54
CA LYS A 316 -21.40 -6.91 2.99
C LYS A 316 -21.51 -8.12 3.92
N VAL A 317 -22.68 -8.76 3.90
CA VAL A 317 -23.00 -9.94 4.74
C VAL A 317 -22.19 -11.17 4.32
N ASN A 318 -22.03 -11.34 3.00
CA ASN A 318 -21.32 -12.48 2.43
C ASN A 318 -19.83 -12.16 2.30
N GLY A 319 -18.97 -13.13 2.53
CA GLY A 319 -17.52 -13.02 2.41
C GLY A 319 -17.01 -13.09 0.97
N ASP A 320 -15.69 -13.04 0.87
CA ASP A 320 -14.90 -13.18 -0.35
C ASP A 320 -14.11 -14.49 -0.33
N CYS A 321 -14.11 -15.23 -1.44
CA CYS A 321 -13.26 -16.41 -1.58
C CYS A 321 -11.83 -16.01 -1.94
N LEU A 322 -10.90 -16.16 -0.99
CA LEU A 322 -9.49 -15.78 -1.17
C LEU A 322 -8.56 -16.93 -0.83
N CYS A 323 -7.34 -16.88 -1.35
CA CYS A 323 -6.29 -17.83 -0.96
C CYS A 323 -5.94 -17.70 0.53
N ALA A 324 -5.50 -18.78 1.13
CA ALA A 324 -4.86 -18.77 2.44
C ALA A 324 -3.61 -17.88 2.41
N GLU A 325 -3.14 -17.43 3.56
CA GLU A 325 -2.09 -16.41 3.63
C GLU A 325 -0.78 -16.90 2.97
N GLY A 326 -0.24 -16.07 2.07
CA GLY A 326 0.97 -16.38 1.29
C GLY A 326 0.79 -17.37 0.14
N TYR A 327 -0.33 -18.10 0.08
CA TYR A 327 -0.62 -18.97 -1.05
C TYR A 327 -1.06 -18.18 -2.27
N SER A 328 -0.79 -18.70 -3.47
CA SER A 328 -1.12 -18.05 -4.75
C SER A 328 -1.55 -19.06 -5.82
N GLY A 329 -1.80 -18.57 -7.04
CA GLY A 329 -2.26 -19.35 -8.20
C GLY A 329 -3.78 -19.52 -8.26
N ASP A 330 -4.29 -19.97 -9.41
CA ASP A 330 -5.73 -20.08 -9.69
C ASP A 330 -6.49 -20.97 -8.69
N ASN A 331 -5.80 -21.96 -8.11
CA ASN A 331 -6.33 -22.88 -7.11
C ASN A 331 -5.80 -22.62 -5.69
N CYS A 332 -5.07 -21.51 -5.46
CA CYS A 332 -4.48 -21.18 -4.18
C CYS A 332 -3.51 -22.23 -3.61
N GLN A 333 -2.90 -23.08 -4.43
CA GLN A 333 -2.02 -24.17 -3.98
C GLN A 333 -0.53 -23.85 -4.16
N GLN A 334 -0.18 -22.70 -4.72
CA GLN A 334 1.21 -22.36 -4.99
C GLN A 334 1.86 -21.71 -3.76
N CYS A 335 2.91 -22.35 -3.27
CA CYS A 335 3.83 -21.86 -2.25
C CYS A 335 5.25 -22.24 -2.68
N ASP A 336 6.14 -21.25 -2.88
CA ASP A 336 7.51 -21.51 -3.31
C ASP A 336 8.35 -22.04 -2.14
N ALA A 337 8.51 -23.36 -2.06
CA ALA A 337 9.25 -24.03 -1.00
C ALA A 337 10.75 -23.68 -0.95
N SER A 338 11.30 -23.03 -1.98
CA SER A 338 12.71 -22.57 -1.96
C SER A 338 12.90 -21.29 -1.13
N THR A 339 11.84 -20.49 -1.00
CA THR A 339 11.84 -19.18 -0.34
C THR A 339 10.83 -19.08 0.79
N HIS A 340 9.97 -20.09 0.97
CA HIS A 340 8.89 -20.11 1.96
C HIS A 340 8.82 -21.45 2.70
N ILE A 341 8.17 -21.42 3.86
CA ILE A 341 7.81 -22.60 4.65
C ILE A 341 6.29 -22.65 4.85
N ILE A 342 5.74 -23.85 4.79
CA ILE A 342 4.33 -24.10 5.10
C ILE A 342 4.19 -24.24 6.62
N SER A 343 3.43 -23.34 7.23
CA SER A 343 3.03 -23.40 8.64
C SER A 343 1.53 -23.64 8.78
N TRP A 344 1.10 -24.24 9.89
CA TRP A 344 -0.30 -24.46 10.20
C TRP A 344 -0.65 -23.74 11.50
N VAL A 345 -1.60 -22.81 11.41
CA VAL A 345 -2.07 -22.03 12.56
C VAL A 345 -3.57 -22.23 12.68
N ASN A 346 -4.01 -22.83 13.79
CA ASN A 346 -5.43 -23.13 14.04
C ASN A 346 -6.11 -23.89 12.89
N GLY A 347 -5.41 -24.89 12.34
CA GLY A 347 -5.91 -25.71 11.22
C GLY A 347 -5.93 -25.01 9.85
N LYS A 348 -5.38 -23.79 9.74
CA LYS A 348 -5.26 -23.05 8.48
C LYS A 348 -3.81 -23.04 8.00
N PRO A 349 -3.56 -23.37 6.71
CA PRO A 349 -2.21 -23.32 6.17
C PRO A 349 -1.79 -21.86 5.92
N GLN A 350 -0.50 -21.59 6.08
CA GLN A 350 0.15 -20.33 5.75
C GLN A 350 1.45 -20.62 5.00
N CYS A 351 1.71 -19.89 3.91
CA CYS A 351 2.97 -19.94 3.19
C CYS A 351 3.82 -18.74 3.61
N VAL A 352 4.75 -18.95 4.55
CA VAL A 352 5.49 -17.85 5.21
C VAL A 352 6.89 -17.73 4.59
N PRO A 353 7.33 -16.52 4.17
CA PRO A 353 8.66 -16.32 3.62
C PRO A 353 9.75 -16.68 4.63
N LEU A 354 10.84 -17.26 4.16
CA LEU A 354 12.06 -17.48 4.93
C LEU A 354 12.92 -16.21 4.92
N THR A 355 13.50 -15.87 6.08
CA THR A 355 14.52 -14.83 6.15
C THR A 355 15.86 -15.33 5.60
N SER A 356 16.85 -14.46 5.51
CA SER A 356 18.20 -14.79 5.06
C SER A 356 18.91 -15.87 5.91
N ASN A 357 18.49 -16.06 7.16
CA ASN A 357 18.99 -17.13 8.00
C ASN A 357 18.21 -18.46 7.82
N GLY A 358 17.22 -18.52 6.93
CA GLY A 358 16.42 -19.72 6.69
C GLY A 358 15.37 -20.04 7.78
N LEU A 359 15.12 -19.11 8.71
CA LEU A 359 13.96 -19.17 9.62
C LEU A 359 12.73 -18.47 9.00
N PRO A 360 11.50 -18.85 9.38
CA PRO A 360 10.30 -18.12 8.99
C PRO A 360 10.39 -16.63 9.36
N SER A 361 9.94 -15.75 8.48
CA SER A 361 9.88 -14.30 8.74
C SER A 361 8.90 -13.93 9.86
N GLN A 362 7.88 -14.76 10.08
CA GLN A 362 6.90 -14.62 11.16
C GLN A 362 6.58 -15.98 11.78
N CYS A 363 6.15 -15.97 13.03
CA CYS A 363 5.90 -17.17 13.82
C CYS A 363 4.79 -16.97 14.84
N THR A 364 4.23 -18.07 15.34
CA THR A 364 3.32 -18.12 16.49
C THR A 364 4.02 -18.65 17.72
N ASP A 365 4.96 -19.58 17.55
CA ASP A 365 5.59 -20.38 18.61
C ASP A 365 7.07 -20.70 18.33
N ASN A 366 7.83 -20.98 19.40
CA ASN A 366 9.29 -21.19 19.33
C ASN A 366 9.71 -22.36 18.43
N TYR A 367 8.93 -23.45 18.40
CA TYR A 367 9.27 -24.64 17.61
C TYR A 367 9.36 -24.34 16.11
N GLN A 368 8.69 -23.28 15.62
CA GLN A 368 8.78 -22.83 14.23
C GLN A 368 10.11 -22.11 13.92
N CYS A 369 10.80 -21.62 14.95
CA CYS A 369 12.00 -20.79 14.85
C CYS A 369 13.29 -21.56 15.19
N ASN A 370 13.31 -22.89 15.02
CA ASN A 370 14.45 -23.75 15.34
C ASN A 370 14.86 -23.68 16.84
N GLU A 371 13.88 -23.86 17.73
CA GLU A 371 14.14 -24.10 19.15
C GLU A 371 15.12 -25.29 19.31
N PRO A 372 16.14 -25.20 20.19
CA PRO A 372 16.31 -24.20 21.24
C PRO A 372 17.23 -23.02 20.87
N TYR A 373 17.72 -22.95 19.63
CA TYR A 373 18.69 -21.92 19.19
C TYR A 373 18.05 -20.65 18.65
N GLY A 374 16.81 -20.74 18.17
CA GLY A 374 15.97 -19.60 17.86
C GLY A 374 14.72 -19.57 18.72
N GLN A 375 14.03 -18.45 18.66
CA GLN A 375 12.82 -18.16 19.42
C GLN A 375 11.84 -17.34 18.59
N CYS A 376 10.57 -17.48 18.92
CA CYS A 376 9.51 -16.67 18.38
C CYS A 376 9.30 -15.45 19.27
N ALA A 377 9.89 -14.32 18.89
CA ALA A 377 9.94 -13.11 19.70
C ALA A 377 9.03 -12.01 19.13
N GLY A 378 8.35 -11.28 20.00
CA GLY A 378 7.47 -10.18 19.61
C GLY A 378 6.29 -10.02 20.56
N PHE A 379 5.27 -9.29 20.10
CA PHE A 379 4.04 -9.04 20.87
C PHE A 379 2.93 -9.95 20.35
N SER A 380 1.85 -10.10 21.11
CA SER A 380 0.81 -11.11 20.89
C SER A 380 0.22 -11.13 19.47
N ASP A 381 0.23 -10.00 18.77
CA ASP A 381 -0.32 -9.83 17.43
C ASP A 381 0.73 -10.02 16.31
N ILE A 382 2.03 -9.81 16.56
CA ILE A 382 3.10 -10.05 15.58
C ILE A 382 4.36 -10.51 16.29
N LYS A 383 4.81 -11.72 15.93
CA LYS A 383 6.07 -12.30 16.36
C LYS A 383 6.90 -12.73 15.14
N VAL A 384 8.21 -12.58 15.28
CA VAL A 384 9.20 -12.90 14.26
C VAL A 384 10.17 -13.93 14.81
N CYS A 385 10.71 -14.79 13.94
CA CYS A 385 11.78 -15.67 14.37
C CYS A 385 13.08 -14.89 14.53
N ALA A 386 13.71 -15.03 15.69
CA ALA A 386 15.01 -14.46 16.00
C ALA A 386 15.93 -15.52 16.60
N CYS A 387 17.24 -15.36 16.43
CA CYS A 387 18.20 -16.19 17.14
C CYS A 387 18.20 -15.85 18.63
N GLN A 388 18.47 -16.85 19.47
CA GLN A 388 18.86 -16.62 20.85
C GLN A 388 20.15 -15.78 20.90
N THR A 389 20.41 -15.14 22.04
CA THR A 389 21.58 -14.27 22.21
C THR A 389 22.88 -14.99 21.82
N ASN A 390 23.71 -14.33 21.01
CA ASN A 390 24.99 -14.81 20.47
C ASN A 390 24.91 -16.01 19.48
N PHE A 391 23.72 -16.51 19.16
CA PHE A 391 23.52 -17.45 18.06
C PHE A 391 23.31 -16.71 16.73
N PHE A 392 23.83 -17.26 15.65
CA PHE A 392 23.70 -16.70 14.30
C PHE A 392 23.79 -17.79 13.22
N GLY A 393 23.87 -17.37 11.95
CA GLY A 393 24.01 -18.26 10.80
C GLY A 393 22.69 -18.92 10.40
N GLN A 394 22.77 -19.89 9.49
CA GLN A 394 21.59 -20.60 9.01
C GLN A 394 20.91 -21.33 10.18
N LYS A 395 19.62 -21.06 10.38
CA LYS A 395 18.77 -21.54 11.47
C LYS A 395 19.34 -21.25 12.87
N CYS A 396 20.17 -20.22 13.03
CA CYS A 396 20.76 -19.85 14.33
C CYS A 396 21.65 -20.92 14.96
N GLN A 397 22.22 -21.85 14.17
CA GLN A 397 22.99 -22.98 14.72
C GLN A 397 24.47 -22.65 14.99
N GLN A 398 24.92 -21.44 14.68
CA GLN A 398 26.32 -21.03 14.83
C GLN A 398 26.52 -20.17 16.07
N CYS A 399 27.67 -20.31 16.73
CA CYS A 399 28.09 -19.58 17.91
C CYS A 399 29.60 -19.32 17.82
N ASN A 400 30.03 -18.07 18.08
CA ASN A 400 31.45 -17.70 18.15
C ASN A 400 31.93 -17.80 19.60
N GLY A 401 32.00 -19.02 20.12
CA GLY A 401 32.33 -19.24 21.52
C GLY A 401 32.02 -20.65 21.99
N THR A 402 31.80 -20.80 23.29
CA THR A 402 31.41 -22.08 23.89
C THR A 402 29.91 -22.09 24.13
N VAL A 403 29.22 -23.11 23.62
CA VAL A 403 27.82 -23.36 23.93
C VAL A 403 27.72 -24.07 25.27
N THR A 404 27.06 -23.43 26.23
CA THR A 404 26.71 -24.01 27.53
C THR A 404 25.22 -24.29 27.59
N TRP A 405 24.80 -25.27 28.37
CA TRP A 405 23.39 -25.66 28.49
C TRP A 405 22.93 -25.50 29.93
N PHE A 406 21.79 -24.83 30.11
CA PHE A 406 21.12 -24.70 31.40
C PHE A 406 19.62 -24.91 31.21
N ASP A 407 19.06 -25.90 31.90
CA ASP A 407 17.63 -26.24 31.83
C ASP A 407 17.10 -26.42 30.39
N GLY A 408 17.84 -27.18 29.57
CA GLY A 408 17.51 -27.43 28.17
C GLY A 408 17.66 -26.23 27.22
N LYS A 409 18.12 -25.07 27.71
CA LYS A 409 18.34 -23.86 26.91
C LYS A 409 19.83 -23.65 26.64
N PRO A 410 20.25 -23.49 25.38
CA PRO A 410 21.63 -23.20 25.04
C PRO A 410 21.94 -21.72 25.26
N SER A 411 23.10 -21.43 25.83
CA SER A 411 23.69 -20.09 25.91
C SER A 411 25.05 -20.11 25.22
N CYS A 412 25.22 -19.24 24.22
CA CYS A 412 26.50 -19.06 23.54
C CYS A 412 27.32 -18.00 24.29
N ASN A 413 28.40 -18.43 24.94
CA ASN A 413 29.32 -17.53 25.65
C ASN A 413 30.48 -17.19 24.71
N PRO A 414 30.62 -15.92 24.28
CA PRO A 414 31.67 -15.53 23.35
C PRO A 414 33.05 -15.78 23.94
N ASN A 415 34.00 -16.22 23.12
CA ASN A 415 35.40 -16.29 23.54
C ASN A 415 35.88 -14.85 23.81
N ALA A 416 36.38 -14.62 25.03
CA ALA A 416 36.86 -13.31 25.49
C ALA A 416 38.03 -12.78 24.66
#